data_AF-C7E0P4-F1
#
_entry.id   AF-C7E0P4-F1
#
_cell.length_a   1.000
_cell.length_b   1.000
_cell.length_c   1.000
_cell.angle_alpha   90.00
_cell.angle_beta   90.00
_cell.angle_gamma   90.00
#
_symmetry.space_group_name_H-M   'P 1'
#
loop_
_entity.id
_entity.type
_entity.pdbx_description
1 polymer ?
#
loop_
_entity_poly.entity_id
_entity_poly.type
_entity_poly.pdbx_seq_one_letter_code
_entity_poly.pdbx_strand_id
1 'polypeptide(L)'
;VTVDQFNGYGKEYMKSKKIHPDSWIQTALLLAYYRLHGSFAPTYETAMMRQYYKGRTETCRSCSLDSVNFIEAMGSSKESAGTKAKLFRTAANRQTELMNEARKGNGVDRHLFGMWCMAYDQGLPIPEFYNDPMYSKSGGGGNFILSTSTLGFTINCGFVAPMCMDGYG
;
A
#
# COMPACT_ATOMS: atom_id res chain seq x y z
N VAL A 1 4.47 -20.13 6.59
CA VAL A 1 3.96 -18.91 7.25
C VAL A 1 4.80 -18.68 8.49
N THR A 2 5.34 -17.48 8.64
CA THR A 2 6.09 -17.07 9.85
C THR A 2 5.23 -16.04 10.57
N VAL A 3 5.09 -16.18 11.90
CA VAL A 3 4.31 -15.27 12.73
C VAL A 3 5.21 -14.77 13.85
N ASP A 4 5.25 -13.46 14.04
CA ASP A 4 5.98 -12.81 15.12
C ASP A 4 5.12 -11.70 15.74
N GLN A 5 5.31 -11.47 17.04
CA GLN A 5 4.62 -10.45 17.80
C GLN A 5 5.60 -9.35 18.21
N PHE A 6 5.44 -8.17 17.62
CA PHE A 6 6.20 -6.99 18.03
C PHE A 6 5.69 -6.46 19.40
N ASN A 7 6.50 -6.64 20.44
CA ASN A 7 6.17 -6.25 21.82
C ASN A 7 6.76 -4.89 22.25
N GLY A 8 7.47 -4.17 21.36
CA GLY A 8 8.17 -2.94 21.74
C GLY A 8 7.25 -1.74 22.00
N TYR A 9 6.18 -1.60 21.22
CA TYR A 9 5.14 -0.58 21.38
C TYR A 9 3.92 -0.93 20.51
N GLY A 10 2.81 -0.21 20.71
CA GLY A 10 1.60 -0.39 19.92
C GLY A 10 0.92 0.91 19.51
N LYS A 11 -0.36 0.81 19.17
CA LYS A 11 -1.18 1.92 18.65
C LYS A 11 -1.17 3.17 19.53
N GLU A 12 -1.10 3.01 20.86
CA GLU A 12 -1.12 4.14 21.79
C GLU A 12 0.11 5.02 21.63
N TYR A 13 1.29 4.43 21.43
CA TYR A 13 2.51 5.17 21.13
C TYR A 13 2.41 5.90 19.79
N MET A 14 1.99 5.19 18.74
CA MET A 14 1.86 5.77 17.39
C MET A 14 0.88 6.98 17.39
N LYS A 15 -0.26 6.83 18.08
CA LYS A 15 -1.23 7.90 18.28
C LYS A 15 -0.69 9.07 19.10
N SER A 16 0.13 8.81 20.13
CA SER A 16 0.81 9.89 20.88
C SER A 16 1.70 10.75 19.98
N LYS A 17 2.20 10.19 18.87
CA LYS A 17 2.96 10.91 17.85
C LYS A 17 2.08 11.53 16.77
N LYS A 18 0.76 11.48 16.90
CA LYS A 18 -0.24 11.98 15.94
C LYS A 18 -0.09 11.33 14.55
N ILE A 19 0.17 10.02 14.51
CA ILE A 19 0.24 9.23 13.27
C ILE A 19 -0.68 8.02 13.43
N HIS A 20 -1.44 7.71 12.38
CA HIS A 20 -2.36 6.58 12.41
C HIS A 20 -1.57 5.25 12.44
N PRO A 21 -1.97 4.24 13.26
CA PRO A 21 -1.22 3.00 13.38
C PRO A 21 -1.02 2.24 12.06
N ASP A 22 -2.06 2.21 11.22
CA ASP A 22 -2.01 1.57 9.89
C ASP A 22 -0.95 2.22 9.00
N SER A 23 -0.97 3.56 8.90
CA SER A 23 -0.02 4.31 8.07
C SER A 23 1.41 4.24 8.58
N TRP A 24 1.57 4.15 9.90
CA TRP A 24 2.86 3.88 10.54
C TRP A 24 3.44 2.54 10.08
N ILE A 25 2.65 1.47 10.16
CA ILE A 25 3.09 0.11 9.81
C ILE A 25 3.35 0.00 8.31
N GLN A 26 2.48 0.55 7.47
CA GLN A 26 2.68 0.56 6.01
C GLN A 26 3.98 1.29 5.62
N THR A 27 4.23 2.46 6.21
CA THR A 27 5.46 3.23 5.93
C THR A 27 6.71 2.46 6.39
N ALA A 28 6.64 1.79 7.54
CA ALA A 28 7.72 0.96 8.06
C ALA A 28 7.97 -0.29 7.18
N LEU A 29 6.91 -0.91 6.67
CA LEU A 29 6.99 -2.07 5.78
C LEU A 29 7.71 -1.72 4.47
N LEU A 30 7.39 -0.58 3.85
CA LEU A 30 8.05 -0.15 2.63
C LEU A 30 9.56 0.09 2.85
N LEU A 31 9.94 0.69 3.99
CA LEU A 31 11.35 0.83 4.37
C LEU A 31 12.03 -0.52 4.58
N ALA A 32 11.36 -1.47 5.24
CA ALA A 32 11.90 -2.80 5.48
C ALA A 32 12.14 -3.54 4.15
N TYR A 33 11.16 -3.50 3.24
CA TYR A 33 11.31 -4.08 1.90
C TYR A 33 12.50 -3.46 1.15
N TYR A 34 12.58 -2.13 1.11
CA TYR A 34 13.68 -1.46 0.42
C TYR A 34 15.06 -1.83 0.99
N ARG A 35 15.18 -1.92 2.32
CA ARG A 35 16.44 -2.35 2.96
C ARG A 35 16.82 -3.79 2.64
N LEU A 36 15.83 -4.67 2.47
CA LEU A 36 16.07 -6.08 2.17
C LEU A 36 16.40 -6.31 0.69
N HIS A 37 15.72 -5.62 -0.21
CA HIS A 37 15.77 -5.90 -1.65
C HIS A 37 16.47 -4.82 -2.49
N GLY A 38 16.77 -3.65 -1.92
CA GLY A 38 17.41 -2.54 -2.64
C GLY A 38 16.53 -1.89 -3.73
N SER A 39 15.23 -2.19 -3.75
CA SER A 39 14.28 -1.68 -4.74
C SER A 39 12.95 -1.31 -4.11
N PHE A 40 12.14 -0.51 -4.81
CA PHE A 40 10.78 -0.18 -4.41
C PHE A 40 9.80 -1.22 -4.94
N ALA A 41 8.79 -1.57 -4.15
CA ALA A 41 7.77 -2.55 -4.52
C ALA A 41 6.41 -1.89 -4.79
N PRO A 42 5.73 -2.23 -5.90
CA PRO A 42 4.31 -1.93 -6.01
C PRO A 42 3.57 -2.63 -4.86
N THR A 43 2.84 -1.83 -4.08
CA THR A 43 2.22 -2.29 -2.84
C THR A 43 0.71 -2.10 -2.90
N TYR A 44 -0.01 -3.19 -2.75
CA TYR A 44 -1.46 -3.23 -2.59
C TYR A 44 -1.80 -3.18 -1.10
N GLU A 45 -2.76 -2.33 -0.75
CA GLU A 45 -3.40 -2.34 0.56
C GLU A 45 -4.93 -2.29 0.43
N THR A 46 -5.61 -3.14 1.18
CA THR A 46 -7.08 -3.19 1.18
C THR A 46 -7.71 -1.92 1.78
N ALA A 47 -8.46 -1.16 0.98
CA ALA A 47 -9.32 -0.08 1.46
C ALA A 47 -10.79 -0.54 1.51
N MET A 48 -11.41 -0.55 2.69
CA MET A 48 -12.81 -1.00 2.84
C MET A 48 -13.82 0.01 2.31
N MET A 49 -14.66 -0.40 1.35
CA MET A 49 -15.68 0.41 0.68
C MET A 49 -17.08 0.29 1.30
N ARG A 50 -17.16 -0.08 2.58
CA ARG A 50 -18.43 -0.40 3.27
C ARG A 50 -19.40 0.77 3.45
N GLN A 51 -19.01 1.99 3.06
CA GLN A 51 -19.88 3.17 3.02
C GLN A 51 -20.87 3.11 1.85
N TYR A 52 -20.59 2.29 0.83
CA TYR A 52 -21.44 2.10 -0.33
C TYR A 52 -22.27 0.82 -0.23
N TYR A 53 -23.46 0.82 -0.83
CA TYR A 53 -24.29 -0.38 -0.92
C TYR A 53 -23.53 -1.51 -1.64
N LYS A 54 -23.45 -2.68 -0.99
CA LYS A 54 -22.65 -3.84 -1.44
C LYS A 54 -21.15 -3.53 -1.66
N GLY A 55 -20.64 -2.43 -1.11
CA GLY A 55 -19.25 -2.06 -1.22
C GLY A 55 -18.32 -3.09 -0.58
N ARG A 56 -17.34 -3.55 -1.35
CA ARG A 56 -16.28 -4.48 -0.91
C ARG A 56 -15.02 -3.69 -0.60
N THR A 57 -14.14 -3.55 -1.60
CA THR A 57 -12.79 -3.01 -1.41
C THR A 57 -12.34 -2.19 -2.61
N GLU A 58 -11.47 -1.22 -2.34
CA GLU A 58 -10.60 -0.56 -3.33
C GLU A 58 -9.12 -0.88 -3.00
N THR A 59 -8.21 -0.64 -3.94
CA THR A 59 -6.75 -0.66 -3.75
C THR A 59 -6.29 0.70 -3.24
N CYS A 60 -5.62 0.73 -2.10
CA CYS A 60 -4.72 1.80 -1.72
C CYS A 60 -3.30 1.43 -2.19
N ARG A 61 -2.68 2.26 -3.03
CA ARG A 61 -1.31 2.05 -3.52
C ARG A 61 -0.32 2.73 -2.56
N SER A 62 0.21 1.97 -1.60
CA SER A 62 0.98 2.54 -0.48
C SER A 62 2.36 3.09 -0.88
N CYS A 63 2.96 2.56 -1.95
CA CYS A 63 4.24 3.03 -2.48
C CYS A 63 4.07 4.35 -3.27
N SER A 64 3.95 5.47 -2.54
CA SER A 64 3.86 6.83 -3.07
C SER A 64 5.22 7.51 -3.19
N LEU A 65 5.30 8.63 -3.91
CA LEU A 65 6.51 9.46 -3.97
C LEU A 65 6.96 9.94 -2.59
N ASP A 66 6.03 10.26 -1.69
CA ASP A 66 6.36 10.65 -0.31
C ASP A 66 7.04 9.51 0.46
N SER A 67 6.59 8.26 0.25
CA SER A 67 7.24 7.09 0.84
C SER A 67 8.64 6.86 0.26
N VAL A 68 8.83 7.06 -1.05
CA VAL A 68 10.14 6.98 -1.72
C VAL A 68 11.11 8.01 -1.12
N ASN A 69 10.69 9.27 -1.03
CA ASN A 69 11.50 10.35 -0.46
C ASN A 69 11.93 10.05 1.00
N PHE A 70 11.01 9.51 1.81
CA PHE A 70 11.34 9.08 3.17
C PHE A 70 12.37 7.95 3.19
N ILE A 71 12.20 6.93 2.36
CA ILE A 71 13.08 5.75 2.32
C ILE A 71 14.49 6.14 1.86
N GLU A 72 14.61 6.95 0.83
CA GLU A 72 15.90 7.47 0.34
C GLU A 72 16.60 8.31 1.42
N ALA A 73 15.86 9.19 2.11
CA ALA A 73 16.40 9.98 3.21
C ALA A 73 16.87 9.10 4.38
N MET A 74 16.18 7.98 4.66
CA MET A 74 16.62 7.04 5.68
C MET A 74 17.98 6.42 5.37
N GLY A 75 18.27 6.14 4.09
CA GLY A 75 19.56 5.63 3.62
C GLY A 75 20.67 6.69 3.52
N SER A 76 20.32 7.98 3.46
CA SER A 76 21.29 9.07 3.34
C SER A 76 22.01 9.38 4.65
N SER A 77 23.34 9.52 4.59
CA SER A 77 24.18 10.03 5.70
C SER A 77 24.15 11.56 5.81
N LYS A 78 23.64 12.26 4.79
CA LYS A 78 23.55 13.73 4.76
C LYS A 78 22.32 14.26 5.49
N GLU A 79 21.31 13.41 5.67
CA GLU A 79 20.04 13.81 6.26
C GLU A 79 20.06 13.74 7.79
N SER A 80 19.58 14.81 8.43
CA SER A 80 19.46 14.85 9.89
C SER A 80 18.36 13.92 10.40
N ALA A 81 18.45 13.49 11.65
CA ALA A 81 17.38 12.72 12.30
C ALA A 81 16.03 13.48 12.28
N GLY A 82 16.07 14.80 12.43
CA GLY A 82 14.88 15.65 12.33
C GLY A 82 14.25 15.64 10.93
N THR A 83 15.06 15.69 9.88
CA THR A 83 14.58 15.59 8.49
C THR A 83 13.96 14.23 8.22
N LYS A 84 14.64 13.14 8.62
CA LYS A 84 14.12 11.77 8.47
C LYS A 84 12.77 11.60 9.19
N ALA A 85 12.64 12.12 10.41
CA ALA A 85 11.39 12.08 11.16
C ALA A 85 10.27 12.91 10.50
N LYS A 86 10.61 14.07 9.92
CA LYS A 86 9.66 14.90 9.15
C LYS A 86 9.15 14.16 7.92
N LEU A 87 10.05 13.55 7.14
CA LEU A 87 9.69 12.80 5.93
C LEU A 87 8.88 11.56 6.25
N PHE A 88 9.20 10.85 7.34
CA PHE A 88 8.35 9.75 7.83
C PHE A 88 6.92 10.20 8.07
N ARG A 89 6.74 11.34 8.74
CA ARG A 89 5.41 11.91 9.00
C ARG A 89 4.69 12.30 7.71
N THR A 90 5.39 12.89 6.75
CA THR A 90 4.83 13.22 5.43
C THR A 90 4.35 11.95 4.71
N ALA A 91 5.18 10.91 4.64
CA ALA A 91 4.83 9.64 4.02
C ALA A 91 3.61 8.97 4.69
N ALA A 92 3.59 8.92 6.01
CA ALA A 92 2.49 8.32 6.77
C ALA A 92 1.17 9.12 6.61
N ASN A 93 1.25 10.45 6.58
CA ASN A 93 0.08 11.29 6.30
C ASN A 93 -0.43 11.06 4.86
N ARG A 94 0.47 10.98 3.88
CA ARG A 94 0.11 10.68 2.50
C ARG A 94 -0.60 9.33 2.36
N GLN A 95 -0.10 8.28 3.02
CA GLN A 95 -0.78 6.98 3.01
C GLN A 95 -2.20 7.10 3.60
N THR A 96 -2.36 7.86 4.68
CA THR A 96 -3.69 8.07 5.31
C THR A 96 -4.64 8.83 4.37
N GLU A 97 -4.14 9.84 3.66
CA GLU A 97 -4.92 10.55 2.63
C GLU A 97 -5.35 9.60 1.51
N LEU A 98 -4.42 8.83 0.95
CA LEU A 98 -4.72 7.86 -0.12
C LEU A 98 -5.76 6.83 0.33
N MET A 99 -5.61 6.28 1.54
CA MET A 99 -6.57 5.36 2.14
C MET A 99 -7.96 6.00 2.28
N ASN A 100 -8.02 7.25 2.73
CA ASN A 100 -9.30 7.97 2.87
C ASN A 100 -9.96 8.24 1.52
N GLU A 101 -9.19 8.63 0.50
CA GLU A 101 -9.70 8.85 -0.85
C GLU A 101 -10.17 7.55 -1.50
N ALA A 102 -9.41 6.46 -1.34
CA ALA A 102 -9.83 5.13 -1.79
C ALA A 102 -11.18 4.75 -1.15
N ARG A 103 -11.35 4.92 0.17
CA ARG A 103 -12.59 4.61 0.90
C ARG A 103 -13.78 5.49 0.53
N LYS A 104 -13.54 6.70 -0.01
CA LYS A 104 -14.54 7.60 -0.59
C LYS A 104 -14.82 7.32 -2.08
N GLY A 105 -14.32 6.21 -2.62
CA GLY A 105 -14.54 5.86 -4.03
C GLY A 105 -13.73 6.68 -5.03
N ASN A 106 -12.73 7.42 -4.57
CA ASN A 106 -11.83 8.20 -5.44
C ASN A 106 -10.55 7.40 -5.79
N GLY A 107 -10.51 6.11 -5.48
CA GLY A 107 -9.47 5.20 -5.98
C GLY A 107 -9.65 4.88 -7.46
N VAL A 108 -8.59 4.41 -8.10
CA VAL A 108 -8.54 4.23 -9.57
C VAL A 108 -8.51 2.76 -9.99
N ASP A 109 -8.05 1.85 -9.14
CA ASP A 109 -7.82 0.45 -9.53
C ASP A 109 -9.11 -0.29 -9.90
N ARG A 110 -10.21 -0.16 -9.12
CA ARG A 110 -11.49 -0.77 -9.52
C ARG A 110 -12.12 -0.08 -10.72
N HIS A 111 -11.91 1.22 -10.88
CA HIS A 111 -12.39 1.96 -12.05
C HIS A 111 -11.73 1.45 -13.33
N LEU A 112 -10.39 1.35 -13.35
CA LEU A 112 -9.64 0.79 -14.48
C LEU A 112 -10.04 -0.67 -14.74
N PHE A 113 -10.19 -1.49 -13.70
CA PHE A 113 -10.67 -2.85 -13.88
C PHE A 113 -12.07 -2.90 -14.52
N GLY A 114 -12.97 -2.00 -14.14
CA GLY A 114 -14.29 -1.87 -14.77
C GLY A 114 -14.20 -1.53 -16.26
N MET A 115 -13.28 -0.63 -16.65
CA MET A 115 -13.04 -0.29 -18.07
C MET A 115 -12.51 -1.49 -18.85
N TRP A 116 -11.61 -2.28 -18.25
CA TRP A 116 -11.14 -3.53 -18.84
C TRP A 116 -12.28 -4.53 -19.05
N CYS A 117 -13.12 -4.76 -18.04
CA CYS A 117 -14.27 -5.67 -18.14
C CYS A 117 -15.24 -5.23 -19.23
N MET A 118 -15.54 -3.93 -19.33
CA MET A 118 -16.44 -3.43 -20.37
C MET A 118 -15.89 -3.67 -21.78
N ALA A 119 -14.60 -3.43 -22.02
CA ALA A 119 -14.00 -3.74 -23.32
C ALA A 119 -14.07 -5.24 -23.63
N TYR A 120 -13.76 -6.09 -22.64
CA TYR A 120 -13.84 -7.55 -22.75
C TYR A 120 -15.27 -8.03 -23.07
N ASP A 121 -16.26 -7.59 -22.29
CA ASP A 121 -17.65 -8.02 -22.43
C ASP A 121 -18.28 -7.58 -23.76
N GLN A 122 -17.81 -6.47 -24.33
CA GLN A 122 -18.25 -5.97 -25.64
C GLN A 122 -17.47 -6.56 -26.82
N GLY A 123 -16.49 -7.45 -26.57
CA GLY A 123 -15.62 -8.00 -27.61
C GLY A 123 -14.76 -6.94 -28.31
N LEU A 124 -14.52 -5.80 -27.64
CA LEU A 124 -13.65 -4.74 -28.15
C LEU A 124 -12.18 -5.10 -27.89
N PRO A 125 -11.25 -4.60 -28.73
CA PRO A 125 -9.84 -4.67 -28.40
C PRO A 125 -9.58 -4.04 -27.03
N ILE A 126 -8.87 -4.77 -26.16
CA ILE A 126 -8.45 -4.22 -24.87
C ILE A 126 -7.49 -3.04 -25.12
N PRO A 127 -7.72 -1.87 -24.51
CA PRO A 127 -6.86 -0.70 -24.72
C PRO A 127 -5.39 -0.99 -24.46
N GLU A 128 -4.50 -0.46 -25.31
CA GLU A 128 -3.04 -0.66 -25.20
C GLU A 128 -2.47 -0.25 -23.84
N PHE A 129 -3.14 0.66 -23.13
CA PHE A 129 -2.85 1.02 -21.74
C PHE A 129 -2.61 -0.20 -20.83
N TYR A 130 -3.38 -1.27 -20.97
CA TYR A 130 -3.23 -2.48 -20.13
C TYR A 130 -2.03 -3.34 -20.51
N ASN A 131 -1.50 -3.17 -21.72
CA ASN A 131 -0.30 -3.83 -22.22
C ASN A 131 0.97 -3.02 -21.95
N ASP A 132 0.85 -1.76 -21.48
CA ASP A 132 2.00 -0.96 -21.10
C ASP A 132 2.77 -1.67 -19.98
N PRO A 133 4.09 -1.90 -20.14
CA PRO A 133 4.92 -2.51 -19.09
C PRO A 133 4.83 -1.81 -17.74
N MET A 134 4.50 -0.52 -17.70
CA MET A 134 4.31 0.24 -16.46
C MET A 134 3.00 -0.12 -15.74
N TYR A 135 1.97 -0.59 -16.46
CA TYR A 135 0.75 -1.09 -15.83
C TYR A 135 1.05 -2.28 -14.92
N SER A 136 1.74 -3.30 -15.45
CA SER A 136 2.15 -4.48 -14.66
C SER A 136 3.23 -4.14 -13.64
N LYS A 137 4.27 -3.37 -14.01
CA LYS A 137 5.35 -2.97 -13.10
C LYS A 137 4.85 -2.16 -11.89
N SER A 138 3.76 -1.42 -12.04
CA SER A 138 3.12 -0.69 -10.94
C SER A 138 2.15 -1.55 -10.10
N GLY A 139 1.99 -2.83 -10.42
CA GLY A 139 1.16 -3.81 -9.70
C GLY A 139 -0.14 -4.20 -10.41
N GLY A 140 -0.50 -3.53 -11.51
CA GLY A 140 -1.69 -3.85 -12.30
C GLY A 140 -1.70 -5.30 -12.79
N GLY A 141 -2.91 -5.86 -12.96
CA GLY A 141 -3.06 -7.25 -13.40
C GLY A 141 -2.62 -8.31 -12.38
N GLY A 142 -2.52 -7.95 -11.09
CA GLY A 142 -2.15 -8.89 -10.03
C GLY A 142 -0.64 -9.02 -9.83
N ASN A 143 0.13 -7.96 -10.10
CA ASN A 143 1.60 -7.95 -10.01
C ASN A 143 2.11 -7.15 -8.80
N PHE A 144 1.32 -7.05 -7.73
CA PHE A 144 1.75 -6.37 -6.51
C PHE A 144 2.70 -7.28 -5.73
N ILE A 145 3.96 -6.86 -5.63
CA ILE A 145 5.01 -7.56 -4.87
C ILE A 145 4.66 -7.60 -3.38
N LEU A 146 4.06 -6.54 -2.84
CA LEU A 146 3.53 -6.53 -1.48
C LEU A 146 2.00 -6.50 -1.53
N SER A 147 1.33 -7.56 -1.07
CA SER A 147 -0.12 -7.63 -0.94
C SER A 147 -0.53 -7.60 0.53
N THR A 148 -1.09 -6.48 0.99
CA THR A 148 -1.24 -6.22 2.43
C THR A 148 -2.69 -5.89 2.81
N SER A 149 -3.05 -6.17 4.06
CA SER A 149 -4.33 -5.77 4.64
C SER A 149 -4.24 -5.67 6.15
N THR A 150 -4.76 -4.59 6.73
CA THR A 150 -5.00 -4.53 8.17
C THR A 150 -6.27 -5.30 8.52
N LEU A 151 -6.17 -6.24 9.46
CA LEU A 151 -7.29 -7.08 9.92
C LEU A 151 -8.14 -6.41 11.03
N GLY A 152 -7.81 -5.17 11.38
CA GLY A 152 -8.47 -4.40 12.42
C GLY A 152 -7.71 -4.44 13.74
N PHE A 153 -8.45 -4.30 14.84
CA PHE A 153 -7.88 -4.12 16.19
C PHE A 153 -8.36 -5.19 17.18
N THR A 154 -8.77 -6.35 16.67
CA THR A 154 -9.04 -7.54 17.49
C THR A 154 -7.78 -8.38 17.62
N ILE A 155 -7.82 -9.44 18.43
CA ILE A 155 -6.71 -10.39 18.58
C ILE A 155 -6.52 -11.32 17.37
N ASN A 156 -7.40 -11.23 16.38
CA ASN A 156 -7.40 -12.17 15.26
C ASN A 156 -6.30 -11.80 14.26
N CYS A 157 -5.48 -12.80 13.92
CA CYS A 157 -4.54 -12.75 12.82
C CYS A 157 -5.01 -13.65 11.67
N GLY A 158 -4.60 -13.33 10.46
CA GLY A 158 -4.99 -14.01 9.24
C GLY A 158 -3.93 -13.77 8.18
N PHE A 159 -3.80 -14.72 7.26
CA PHE A 159 -2.73 -14.74 6.28
C PHE A 159 -3.29 -15.23 4.94
N VAL A 160 -2.73 -14.73 3.85
CA VAL A 160 -2.95 -15.24 2.50
C VAL A 160 -1.60 -15.50 1.85
N ALA A 161 -1.58 -16.31 0.79
CA ALA A 161 -0.37 -16.43 -0.01
C ALA A 161 -0.05 -15.10 -0.72
N PRO A 162 1.21 -14.86 -1.08
CA PRO A 162 1.59 -13.75 -1.95
C PRO A 162 0.77 -13.70 -3.25
N MET A 163 0.62 -12.50 -3.80
CA MET A 163 -0.10 -12.31 -5.08
C MET A 163 0.72 -12.79 -6.29
N CYS A 164 2.05 -12.70 -6.21
CA CYS A 164 3.00 -13.13 -7.23
C CYS A 164 4.08 -14.03 -6.63
N MET A 165 4.76 -14.81 -7.48
CA MET A 165 5.74 -15.82 -7.07
C MET A 165 6.95 -15.23 -6.33
N ASP A 166 7.29 -13.98 -6.60
CA ASP A 166 8.37 -13.20 -6.02
C ASP A 166 7.88 -12.18 -4.96
N GLY A 167 6.64 -12.31 -4.51
CA GLY A 167 5.99 -11.38 -3.59
C GLY A 167 5.86 -11.85 -2.15
N TYR A 168 5.20 -11.00 -1.35
CA TYR A 168 4.83 -11.23 0.05
C TYR A 168 3.34 -10.92 0.27
N GLY A 169 2.76 -11.59 1.27
CA GLY A 169 1.38 -11.46 1.73
C GLY A 169 1.29 -11.43 3.25
#